data_AF-A0A9Q3CWG8-F1
#
_entry.id   AF-A0A9Q3CWG8-F1
#
_cell.length_a   1.000
_cell.length_b   1.000
_cell.length_c   1.000
_cell.angle_alpha   90.00
_cell.angle_beta   90.00
_cell.angle_gamma   90.00
#
_symmetry.space_group_name_H-M   'P 1'
#
loop_
_entity.id
_entity.type
_entity.pdbx_description
1 polymer ?
#
loop_
_entity_poly.entity_id
_entity_poly.type
_entity_poly.pdbx_seq_one_letter_code
_entity_poly.pdbx_strand_id
1 'polypeptide(L)'
;MKQKLIDISFKYKSAFETYKKPLGDNIQNEVEIILNLEKPYQPLLRRPAYPASPRAREALEVHIEELMDLRVLRKVGHNEQVEATTPVIITWNNRESRRVGDYRALKTYTIPARYPIPRIHETST
;
A
#
# COMPACT_ATOMS: atom_id res chain seq x y z
N MET A 1 -37.10 -2.87 -7.50
CA MET A 1 -35.83 -3.18 -6.80
C MET A 1 -34.64 -2.39 -7.37
N LYS A 2 -34.41 -2.45 -8.69
CA LYS A 2 -33.33 -1.71 -9.38
C LYS A 2 -33.30 -0.19 -9.13
N GLN A 3 -34.46 0.48 -9.18
CA GLN A 3 -34.53 1.93 -8.94
C GLN A 3 -34.08 2.32 -7.54
N LYS A 4 -34.56 1.61 -6.51
CA LYS A 4 -34.16 1.86 -5.12
C LYS A 4 -32.65 1.73 -4.89
N LEU A 5 -31.98 0.77 -5.56
CA LEU A 5 -30.53 0.61 -5.46
C LEU A 5 -29.78 1.78 -6.12
N ILE A 6 -30.29 2.29 -7.24
CA ILE A 6 -29.76 3.47 -7.91
C ILE A 6 -29.93 4.70 -7.02
N ASP A 7 -31.10 4.87 -6.40
CA ASP A 7 -31.36 5.99 -5.51
C ASP A 7 -30.44 5.97 -4.28
N ILE A 8 -30.18 4.78 -3.71
CA ILE A 8 -29.23 4.58 -2.61
C ILE A 8 -27.79 4.88 -3.05
N SER A 9 -27.37 4.42 -4.23
CA SER A 9 -26.01 4.66 -4.71
C SER A 9 -25.74 6.14 -4.99
N PHE A 10 -26.75 6.87 -5.49
CA PHE A 10 -26.66 8.33 -5.62
C PHE A 10 -26.66 9.03 -4.28
N LYS A 11 -27.52 8.62 -3.34
CA LYS A 11 -27.59 9.20 -1.99
C LYS A 11 -26.27 9.07 -1.23
N TYR A 12 -25.61 7.91 -1.32
CA TYR A 12 -24.34 7.63 -0.63
C TYR A 12 -23.15 7.63 -1.58
N LYS A 13 -23.21 8.38 -2.69
CA LYS A 13 -22.17 8.39 -3.72
C LYS A 13 -20.76 8.63 -3.18
N SER A 14 -20.62 9.41 -2.09
CA SER A 14 -19.33 9.67 -1.43
C SER A 14 -18.75 8.47 -0.67
N ALA A 15 -19.57 7.49 -0.30
CA ALA A 15 -19.13 6.26 0.35
C ALA A 15 -18.63 5.21 -0.64
N PHE A 16 -18.88 5.40 -1.95
CA PHE A 16 -18.39 4.54 -3.00
C PHE A 16 -17.09 5.11 -3.58
N GLU A 17 -16.07 4.26 -3.64
CA GLU A 17 -14.81 4.62 -4.26
C GLU A 17 -15.00 4.82 -5.77
N THR A 18 -14.37 5.86 -6.31
CA THR A 18 -14.36 6.12 -7.76
C THR A 18 -12.95 6.47 -8.17
N TYR A 19 -12.55 6.07 -9.37
CA TYR A 19 -11.22 6.31 -9.95
C TYR A 19 -10.82 7.79 -10.12
N LYS A 20 -11.63 8.75 -9.64
CA LYS A 20 -11.48 10.19 -9.86
C LYS A 20 -11.07 10.97 -8.60
N LYS A 21 -10.94 10.32 -7.45
CA LYS A 21 -10.60 10.99 -6.19
C LYS A 21 -9.32 10.39 -5.59
N PRO A 22 -8.46 11.21 -4.96
CA PRO A 22 -7.37 10.70 -4.14
C PRO A 22 -7.91 9.75 -3.07
N LEU A 23 -7.17 8.68 -2.79
CA LEU A 23 -7.53 7.75 -1.72
C LEU A 23 -7.18 8.40 -0.38
N GLY A 24 -8.10 8.28 0.60
CA GLY A 24 -7.76 8.54 2.00
C GLY A 24 -7.66 10.02 2.43
N ASP A 25 -8.57 10.88 1.99
CA ASP A 25 -8.67 12.30 2.41
C ASP A 25 -8.97 12.50 3.92
N ASN A 26 -9.11 11.40 4.69
CA ASN A 26 -9.37 11.41 6.13
C ASN A 26 -8.14 10.89 6.91
N ILE A 27 -7.16 11.78 7.12
CA ILE A 27 -5.93 11.58 7.91
C ILE A 27 -6.27 11.64 9.41
N GLN A 28 -7.18 10.79 9.90
CA GLN A 28 -7.49 10.77 11.33
C GLN A 28 -6.69 9.73 12.11
N ASN A 29 -6.08 8.76 11.43
CA ASN A 29 -5.33 7.69 12.07
C ASN A 29 -3.97 7.49 11.38
N GLU A 30 -2.91 7.98 12.01
CA GLU A 30 -1.55 7.61 11.65
C GLU A 30 -1.22 6.21 12.21
N VAL A 31 -0.52 5.40 11.43
CA VAL A 31 -0.07 4.08 11.86
C VAL A 31 1.43 4.15 12.10
N GLU A 32 1.83 4.02 13.36
CA GLU A 32 3.23 3.89 13.73
C GLU A 32 3.71 2.44 13.54
N ILE A 33 4.83 2.27 12.85
CA ILE A 33 5.48 0.97 12.68
C ILE A 33 6.65 0.89 13.66
N ILE A 34 6.48 0.11 14.73
CA ILE A 34 7.49 -0.04 15.77
C ILE A 34 8.44 -1.20 15.41
N LEU A 35 9.75 -0.93 15.47
CA LEU A 35 10.78 -1.94 15.23
C LEU A 35 11.27 -2.58 16.54
N ASN A 36 11.75 -3.82 16.46
CA ASN A 36 12.34 -4.56 17.58
C ASN A 36 13.85 -4.33 17.74
N LEU A 37 14.39 -3.29 17.11
CA LEU A 37 15.80 -2.93 17.15
C LEU A 37 15.96 -1.41 17.08
N GLU A 38 17.08 -0.92 17.61
CA GLU A 38 17.45 0.49 17.59
C GLU A 38 18.46 0.79 16.48
N LYS A 39 18.65 2.08 16.20
CA LYS A 39 19.66 2.53 15.23
C LYS A 39 21.08 2.21 15.75
N PRO A 40 22.04 1.86 14.87
CA PRO A 40 21.91 1.80 13.41
C PRO A 40 21.18 0.55 12.92
N TYR A 41 20.30 0.75 11.93
CA TYR A 41 19.52 -0.33 11.34
C TYR A 41 20.37 -1.29 10.51
N GLN A 42 19.98 -2.56 10.50
CA GLN A 42 20.70 -3.59 9.76
C GLN A 42 20.67 -3.30 8.25
N PRO A 43 21.74 -3.62 7.49
CA PRO A 43 21.78 -3.42 6.04
C PRO A 43 20.61 -4.09 5.29
N LEU A 44 20.04 -5.16 5.85
CA LEU A 44 18.88 -5.85 5.31
C LEU A 44 17.60 -4.99 5.27
N LEU A 45 17.54 -3.89 6.04
CA LEU A 45 16.46 -2.89 5.94
C LEU A 45 16.69 -1.87 4.82
N ARG A 46 17.89 -1.84 4.21
CA ARG A 46 18.27 -0.92 3.11
C ARG A 46 18.62 -1.69 1.85
N ARG A 47 17.67 -2.48 1.36
CA ARG A 47 17.91 -3.35 0.19
C ARG A 47 17.86 -2.54 -1.10
N PRO A 48 18.76 -2.82 -2.06
CA PRO A 48 18.71 -2.20 -3.38
C PRO A 48 17.51 -2.71 -4.17
N ALA A 49 17.10 -1.95 -5.18
CA ALA A 49 16.08 -2.40 -6.14
C ALA A 49 16.54 -3.65 -6.89
N TYR A 50 15.60 -4.54 -7.20
CA TYR A 50 15.89 -5.67 -8.08
C TYR A 50 16.02 -5.21 -9.53
N PRO A 51 16.87 -5.86 -10.35
CA PRO A 51 16.87 -5.67 -11.78
C PRO A 51 15.48 -5.97 -12.36
N ALA A 52 14.96 -5.06 -13.17
CA ALA A 52 13.66 -5.20 -13.82
C ALA A 52 13.83 -5.33 -15.34
N SER A 53 13.03 -6.20 -15.96
CA SER A 53 12.95 -6.26 -17.42
C SER A 53 12.30 -4.98 -17.98
N PRO A 54 12.50 -4.64 -19.28
CA PRO A 54 11.88 -3.45 -19.87
C PRO A 54 10.36 -3.38 -19.64
N ARG A 55 9.66 -4.49 -19.91
CA ARG A 55 8.22 -4.64 -19.66
C ARG A 55 7.83 -4.43 -18.19
N ALA A 56 8.65 -4.90 -17.25
CA ALA A 56 8.39 -4.70 -15.83
C ALA A 56 8.63 -3.25 -15.40
N ARG A 57 9.64 -2.58 -15.97
CA ARG A 57 9.92 -1.17 -15.71
C ARG A 57 8.80 -0.26 -16.20
N GLU A 58 8.31 -0.47 -17.43
CA GLU A 58 7.16 0.26 -17.98
C GLU A 58 5.91 0.08 -17.09
N ALA A 59 5.62 -1.16 -16.67
CA ALA A 59 4.52 -1.41 -15.75
C ALA A 59 4.71 -0.73 -14.39
N LEU A 60 5.94 -0.74 -13.83
CA LEU A 60 6.25 -0.04 -12.58
C LEU A 60 6.02 1.46 -12.67
N GLU A 61 6.40 2.09 -13.79
CA GLU A 61 6.22 3.52 -14.02
C GLU A 61 4.74 3.89 -14.00
N VAL A 62 3.90 3.16 -14.74
CA VAL A 62 2.43 3.34 -14.71
C VAL A 62 1.88 3.23 -13.29
N HIS A 63 2.24 2.17 -12.55
CA HIS A 63 1.78 1.98 -11.17
C HIS A 63 2.27 3.08 -10.22
N ILE A 64 3.49 3.60 -10.41
CA ILE A 64 4.03 4.69 -9.59
C ILE A 64 3.28 5.99 -9.85
N GLU A 65 3.05 6.33 -11.12
CA GLU A 65 2.32 7.53 -11.52
C GLU A 65 0.89 7.52 -10.97
N GLU A 66 0.15 6.43 -11.17
CA GLU A 66 -1.21 6.27 -10.65
C GLU A 66 -1.26 6.44 -9.12
N LEU A 67 -0.34 5.82 -8.39
CA LEU A 67 -0.30 5.92 -6.93
C LEU A 67 0.14 7.30 -6.42
N MET A 68 0.94 8.04 -7.21
CA MET A 68 1.27 9.43 -6.91
C MET A 68 0.05 10.35 -7.13
N ASP A 69 -0.69 10.15 -8.22
CA ASP A 69 -1.92 10.90 -8.52
C ASP A 69 -3.00 10.66 -7.45
N LEU A 70 -3.10 9.42 -6.98
CA LEU A 70 -3.99 9.05 -5.87
C LEU A 70 -3.49 9.49 -4.49
N ARG A 71 -2.32 10.15 -4.41
CA ARG A 71 -1.66 10.61 -3.17
C ARG A 71 -1.32 9.50 -2.18
N VAL A 72 -1.18 8.27 -2.65
CA VAL A 72 -0.74 7.12 -1.86
C VAL A 72 0.78 7.10 -1.72
N LEU A 73 1.49 7.54 -2.76
CA LEU A 73 2.95 7.67 -2.78
C LEU A 73 3.38 9.12 -2.92
N ARG A 74 4.55 9.43 -2.37
CA ARG A 74 5.25 10.69 -2.59
C ARG A 74 6.72 10.44 -2.85
N LYS A 75 7.36 11.39 -3.53
CA LYS A 75 8.82 11.44 -3.60
C LYS A 75 9.36 11.85 -2.23
N VAL A 76 10.41 11.17 -1.77
CA VAL A 76 11.18 11.58 -0.60
C VAL A 76 12.06 12.76 -1.00
N GLY A 77 12.03 13.85 -0.24
CA GLY A 77 12.80 15.05 -0.51
C GLY A 77 14.31 14.82 -0.37
N HIS A 78 15.12 15.65 -1.04
CA HIS A 78 16.58 15.52 -1.04
C HIS A 78 17.21 15.53 0.37
N ASN A 79 16.60 16.28 1.30
CA ASN A 79 17.07 16.43 2.69
C ASN A 79 16.45 15.42 3.66
N GLU A 80 15.53 14.57 3.19
CA GLU A 80 14.89 13.57 4.06
C GLU A 80 15.75 12.30 4.14
N GLN A 81 16.06 11.87 5.37
CA GLN A 81 16.82 10.66 5.58
C GLN A 81 15.95 9.42 5.33
N VAL A 82 16.35 8.60 4.36
CA VAL A 82 15.71 7.30 4.12
C VAL A 82 16.30 6.26 5.08
N GLU A 83 15.48 5.83 6.03
CA GLU A 83 15.93 4.87 7.03
C GLU A 83 15.90 3.42 6.53
N ALA A 84 14.89 3.09 5.72
CA ALA A 84 14.68 1.77 5.15
C ALA A 84 14.22 1.83 3.69
N THR A 85 14.60 0.83 2.89
CA THR A 85 14.17 0.66 1.49
C THR A 85 13.69 -0.78 1.27
N THR A 86 12.54 -0.90 0.61
CA THR A 86 11.96 -2.19 0.23
C THR A 86 11.96 -2.33 -1.28
N PRO A 87 12.58 -3.37 -1.86
CA PRO A 87 12.55 -3.58 -3.29
C PRO A 87 11.15 -4.02 -3.71
N VAL A 88 10.82 -3.71 -4.96
CA VAL A 88 9.51 -3.93 -5.53
C VAL A 88 9.66 -4.82 -6.75
N ILE A 89 8.70 -5.72 -6.94
CA ILE A 89 8.58 -6.59 -8.12
C ILE A 89 7.23 -6.38 -8.80
N ILE A 90 7.16 -6.71 -10.09
CA ILE A 90 5.91 -6.85 -10.81
C ILE A 90 5.55 -8.32 -10.91
N THR A 91 4.33 -8.64 -10.48
CA THR A 91 3.70 -9.94 -10.74
C THR A 91 2.60 -9.77 -11.77
N TRP A 92 2.49 -10.72 -12.69
CA TRP A 92 1.47 -10.71 -13.72
C TRP A 92 0.38 -11.72 -13.39
N ASN A 93 -0.87 -11.29 -13.49
CA ASN A 93 -2.01 -12.19 -13.50
C ASN A 93 -2.79 -11.92 -14.79
N ASN A 94 -2.87 -12.92 -15.67
CA ASN A 94 -3.34 -12.76 -17.05
C ASN A 94 -2.56 -11.64 -17.77
N ARG A 95 -3.24 -10.54 -18.12
CA ARG A 95 -2.65 -9.37 -18.78
C ARG A 95 -2.46 -8.17 -17.85
N GLU A 96 -2.85 -8.30 -16.58
CA GLU A 96 -2.75 -7.23 -15.60
C GLU A 96 -1.49 -7.39 -14.76
N SER A 97 -0.76 -6.28 -14.60
CA SER A 97 0.40 -6.21 -13.73
C SER A 97 0.00 -5.76 -12.34
N ARG A 98 0.70 -6.25 -11.32
CA ARG A 98 0.57 -5.81 -9.93
C ARG A 98 1.94 -5.51 -9.36
N ARG A 99 2.05 -4.35 -8.72
CA ARG A 99 3.22 -3.95 -7.94
C ARG A 99 3.19 -4.63 -6.57
N VAL A 100 4.28 -5.32 -6.21
CA VAL A 100 4.41 -6.02 -4.92
C VAL A 100 5.70 -5.61 -4.23
N GLY A 101 5.62 -5.08 -3.01
CA GLY A 101 6.79 -4.77 -2.19
C GLY A 101 7.27 -6.01 -1.42
N ASP A 102 8.58 -6.26 -1.41
CA ASP A 102 9.19 -7.35 -0.65
C ASP A 102 9.48 -6.94 0.81
N TYR A 103 8.42 -6.87 1.61
CA TYR A 103 8.48 -6.45 3.02
C TYR A 103 8.98 -7.53 3.99
N ARG A 104 9.53 -8.65 3.51
CA ARG A 104 9.97 -9.75 4.38
C ARG A 104 11.02 -9.29 5.40
N ALA A 105 11.99 -8.49 4.95
CA ALA A 105 13.01 -7.93 5.82
C ALA A 105 12.39 -7.02 6.89
N LEU A 106 11.57 -6.05 6.47
CA LEU A 106 10.87 -5.15 7.40
C LEU A 106 10.05 -5.93 8.43
N LYS A 107 9.27 -6.92 7.98
CA LYS A 107 8.42 -7.77 8.82
C LYS A 107 9.20 -8.49 9.92
N THR A 108 10.40 -9.00 9.64
CA THR A 108 11.26 -9.66 10.64
C THR A 108 11.59 -8.74 11.81
N TYR A 109 11.67 -7.44 11.55
CA TYR A 109 12.05 -6.44 12.55
C TYR A 109 10.87 -5.63 13.08
N THR A 110 9.64 -5.86 12.62
CA THR A 110 8.45 -5.14 13.10
C THR A 110 7.83 -5.87 14.29
N ILE A 111 7.52 -5.13 15.37
CA ILE A 111 6.74 -5.64 16.49
C ILE A 111 5.28 -5.85 16.03
N PRO A 112 4.71 -7.08 16.12
CA PRO A 112 3.35 -7.32 15.66
C PRO A 112 2.30 -6.56 16.49
N ALA A 113 1.49 -5.74 15.82
CA ALA A 113 0.27 -5.18 16.41
C ALA A 113 -0.78 -6.29 16.52
N ARG A 114 -1.10 -6.71 17.75
CA ARG A 114 -2.09 -7.78 18.02
C ARG A 114 -3.51 -7.20 18.10
N TYR A 115 -4.00 -6.63 17.00
CA TYR A 115 -5.41 -6.23 16.94
C TYR A 115 -6.30 -7.50 16.85
N PRO A 116 -7.29 -7.67 17.73
CA PRO A 116 -8.11 -8.88 17.78
C PRO A 116 -9.11 -8.88 16.62
N ILE A 117 -8.73 -9.49 15.49
CA ILE A 117 -9.64 -9.75 14.38
C ILE A 117 -10.36 -11.07 14.66
N PRO A 118 -11.69 -11.06 14.90
CA PRO A 118 -12.44 -12.26 15.19
C PRO A 118 -12.48 -13.20 13.98
N ARG A 119 -12.60 -14.50 14.23
CA ARG A 119 -12.83 -15.49 13.17
C ARG A 119 -14.28 -15.36 12.66
N ILE A 120 -14.51 -15.71 11.40
CA ILE A 120 -15.82 -15.55 10.75
C ILE A 120 -16.96 -16.16 11.58
N HIS A 121 -16.75 -17.36 12.14
CA HIS A 121 -17.76 -18.06 12.96
C HIS A 121 -18.08 -17.37 14.29
N GLU A 122 -17.20 -16.51 14.80
CA GLU A 122 -17.40 -15.74 16.03
C GLU A 122 -18.28 -14.51 15.79
N THR A 123 -18.51 -14.12 14.52
CA THR A 123 -19.23 -12.89 14.13
C THR A 123 -20.59 -13.12 13.46
N SER A 124 -20.90 -14.36 13.06
CA SER A 124 -22.15 -14.71 12.38
C SER A 124 -23.20 -15.21 13.38
N THR A 125 -23.70 -14.30 14.24
CA THR A 125 -24.88 -14.51 15.10
C THR A 125 -25.91 -13.44 14.78
#